data_AF-A0A0G4J479-F1
#
_entry.id   AF-A0A0G4J479-F1
#
_cell.length_a   1.000
_cell.length_b   1.000
_cell.length_c   1.000
_cell.angle_alpha   90.00
_cell.angle_beta   90.00
_cell.angle_gamma   90.00
#
_symmetry.space_group_name_H-M   'P 1'
#
loop_
_entity.id
_entity.type
_entity.pdbx_description
1 polymer ?
#
loop_
_entity_poly.entity_id
_entity_poly.type
_entity_poly.pdbx_seq_one_letter_code
_entity_poly.pdbx_strand_id
1 'polypeptide(L)' 'MPYYGEDDHVVGELLRPIGLEDRIELFRKADIGLDVLAKLAEPHIISLGMTKLGQRRRMLRACLQVPSRDCQIYPG' A
#
# COMPACT_ATOMS: atom_id res chain seq x y z
N MET A 1 -3.46 22.26 3.62
CA MET A 1 -2.33 21.44 4.08
C MET A 1 -2.83 20.00 4.17
N PRO A 2 -2.54 19.13 3.20
CA PRO A 2 -3.01 17.75 3.28
C PRO A 2 -2.20 16.97 4.33
N TYR A 3 -2.92 16.24 5.18
CA TYR A 3 -2.41 15.37 6.25
C TYR A 3 -1.85 14.07 5.64
N TYR A 4 -0.61 14.08 5.16
CA TYR A 4 0.04 12.86 4.61
C TYR A 4 0.85 12.07 5.65
N GLY A 5 0.85 12.49 6.92
CA GLY A 5 1.71 11.90 7.95
C GLY A 5 1.24 10.54 8.49
N GLU A 6 -0.07 10.27 8.47
CA GLU A 6 -0.62 9.04 9.05
C GLU A 6 -0.44 7.85 8.10
N ASP A 7 -0.62 8.05 6.79
CA ASP A 7 -0.51 6.98 5.79
C ASP A 7 0.93 6.46 5.66
N ASP A 8 1.94 7.34 5.64
CA ASP A 8 3.35 6.94 5.54
C ASP A 8 3.74 5.93 6.62
N HIS A 9 3.33 6.17 7.88
CA HIS A 9 3.69 5.28 8.98
C HIS A 9 3.06 3.89 8.80
N VAL A 10 1.78 3.82 8.40
CA VAL A 10 1.08 2.54 8.21
C VAL A 10 1.60 1.81 6.98
N VAL A 11 1.89 2.53 5.88
CA VAL A 11 2.55 1.98 4.70
C VAL A 11 3.91 1.39 5.09
N GLY A 12 4.70 2.09 5.90
CA GLY A 12 5.97 1.58 6.43
C GLY A 12 5.81 0.31 7.26
N GLU A 13 4.79 0.24 8.11
CA GLU A 13 4.49 -0.96 8.91
C GLU A 13 4.04 -2.15 8.05
N LEU A 14 3.32 -1.90 6.94
CA LEU A 14 2.95 -2.93 5.95
C LEU A 14 4.14 -3.43 5.14
N LEU A 15 5.09 -2.54 4.84
CA LEU A 15 6.27 -2.84 4.04
C LEU A 15 7.37 -3.56 4.85
N ARG A 16 7.45 -3.33 6.18
CA ARG A 16 8.38 -4.01 7.09
C ARG A 16 8.37 -5.56 7.02
N PRO A 17 7.22 -6.24 7.18
CA PRO A 17 7.20 -7.71 7.18
C PRO A 17 7.54 -8.33 5.82
N ILE A 18 7.51 -7.52 4.75
CA ILE A 18 7.86 -7.96 3.40
C ILE A 18 9.28 -7.51 2.98
N GLY A 19 10.00 -6.80 3.88
CA GLY A 19 11.36 -6.30 3.66
C GLY A 19 11.43 -5.23 2.58
N LEU A 20 10.43 -4.37 2.52
CA LEU A 20 10.30 -3.31 1.53
C LEU A 20 10.20 -1.92 2.17
N GLU A 21 10.53 -1.77 3.45
CA GLU A 21 10.50 -0.45 4.12
C GLU A 21 11.34 0.62 3.41
N ASP A 22 12.46 0.24 2.79
CA ASP A 22 13.30 1.15 1.99
C ASP A 22 12.59 1.70 0.75
N ARG A 23 11.49 1.07 0.32
CA ARG A 23 10.70 1.52 -0.82
C ARG A 23 9.62 2.52 -0.44
N ILE A 24 9.44 2.85 0.83
CA ILE A 24 8.43 3.82 1.28
C ILE A 24 8.54 5.16 0.54
N GLU A 25 9.77 5.59 0.21
CA GLU A 25 10.00 6.78 -0.61
C GLU A 25 9.40 6.68 -2.03
N LEU A 26 9.39 5.49 -2.63
CA LEU A 26 8.76 5.26 -3.93
C LEU A 26 7.24 5.35 -3.84
N PHE A 27 6.65 4.81 -2.78
CA PHE A 27 5.22 4.94 -2.52
C PHE A 27 4.83 6.40 -2.29
N ARG A 28 5.63 7.13 -1.51
CA ARG A 28 5.45 8.57 -1.26
C ARG A 28 5.60 9.40 -2.53
N LYS A 29 6.62 9.12 -3.37
CA LYS A 29 6.82 9.81 -4.66
C LYS A 29 5.72 9.52 -5.68
N ALA A 30 5.10 8.34 -5.58
CA ALA A 30 3.98 7.94 -6.42
C ALA A 30 2.60 8.35 -5.85
N ASP A 31 2.59 9.10 -4.75
CA ASP A 31 1.37 9.52 -4.02
C ASP A 31 0.45 8.35 -3.65
N ILE A 32 1.06 7.20 -3.30
CA ILE A 32 0.34 5.97 -2.94
C ILE A 32 0.07 5.98 -1.44
N GLY A 33 -1.10 6.49 -1.06
CA GLY A 33 -1.67 6.39 0.29
C GLY A 33 -2.31 5.04 0.58
N LEU A 34 -2.87 4.87 1.79
CA LEU A 34 -3.54 3.63 2.22
C LEU A 34 -4.74 3.24 1.32
N ASP A 35 -5.47 4.23 0.83
CA ASP A 35 -6.61 4.10 -0.06
C ASP A 35 -6.22 3.55 -1.45
N VAL A 36 -5.10 4.03 -1.99
CA VAL A 36 -4.52 3.53 -3.24
C VAL A 36 -3.90 2.15 -3.02
N LEU A 37 -3.30 1.93 -1.86
CA LEU A 37 -2.69 0.65 -1.48
C LEU A 37 -3.73 -0.47 -1.33
N ALA A 38 -4.93 -0.16 -0.85
CA ALA A 38 -6.06 -1.10 -0.83
C ALA A 38 -6.55 -1.48 -2.24
N LYS A 39 -6.39 -0.58 -3.23
CA LYS A 39 -6.84 -0.76 -4.63
C LYS A 39 -5.73 -1.28 -5.55
N LEU A 40 -4.55 -1.56 -5.00
CA LEU A 40 -3.35 -1.87 -5.76
C LEU A 40 -3.40 -3.30 -6.33
N ALA A 41 -3.45 -3.40 -7.66
CA ALA A 41 -3.47 -4.67 -8.38
C ALA A 41 -2.06 -5.15 -8.77
N GLU A 42 -1.92 -6.45 -9.08
CA GLU A 42 -0.65 -7.06 -9.50
C GLU A 42 0.15 -6.27 -10.58
N PRO A 43 -0.46 -5.70 -11.65
CA PRO A 43 0.28 -4.90 -12.63
C PRO A 43 0.90 -3.61 -12.04
N HIS A 44 0.25 -2.98 -11.06
CA HIS A 44 0.80 -1.81 -10.36
C HIS A 44 1.96 -2.21 -9.45
N ILE A 45 1.86 -3.36 -8.80
CA ILE A 45 2.93 -3.94 -7.97
C ILE A 45 4.18 -4.25 -8.82
N ILE A 46 3.99 -4.77 -10.04
CA ILE A 46 5.08 -4.97 -11.01
C ILE A 46 5.73 -3.64 -11.40
N SER A 47 4.91 -2.60 -11.63
CA SER A 47 5.39 -1.26 -12.00
C SER A 47 6.19 -0.59 -10.89
N LEU A 48 5.94 -0.94 -9.62
CA LEU A 48 6.73 -0.53 -8.45
C LEU A 48 8.04 -1.32 -8.30
N GLY A 49 8.42 -2.12 -9.30
CA GLY A 49 9.66 -2.89 -9.31
C GLY A 49 9.61 -4.17 -8.46
N MET A 50 8.41 -4.69 -8.16
CA MET A 50 8.25 -6.01 -7.53
C MET A 50 8.03 -7.08 -8.60
N THR A 51 9.11 -7.50 -9.25
CA THR A 51 9.09 -8.49 -10.34
C THR A 51 9.00 -9.93 -9.83
N LYS A 52 9.48 -10.19 -8.60
CA LYS A 52 9.48 -11.52 -7.97
C LYS A 52 8.07 -11.94 -7.55
N LEU A 53 7.64 -13.14 -7.95
CA LEU A 53 6.31 -13.70 -7.61
C LEU A 53 6.06 -13.74 -6.09
N GLY A 54 7.08 -14.06 -5.29
CA GLY A 54 6.99 -14.08 -3.83
C GLY A 54 6.72 -12.70 -3.22
N GLN A 55 7.32 -11.65 -3.78
CA GLN A 55 7.07 -10.26 -3.35
C GLN A 55 5.66 -9.83 -3.75
N ARG A 56 5.22 -10.15 -4.98
CA ARG A 56 3.86 -9.86 -5.46
C ARG A 56 2.78 -10.47 -4.58
N ARG A 57 2.89 -11.76 -4.26
CA ARG A 57 1.94 -12.45 -3.38
C ARG A 57 1.90 -11.90 -1.97
N ARG A 58 3.06 -11.52 -1.41
CA ARG A 58 3.14 -10.90 -0.09
C ARG A 58 2.52 -9.51 -0.08
N MET A 59 2.79 -8.71 -1.11
CA MET A 59 2.21 -7.38 -1.26
C MET A 59 0.69 -7.44 -1.43
N LEU A 60 0.18 -8.34 -2.27
CA LEU A 60 -1.27 -8.55 -2.41
C LEU A 60 -1.93 -8.95 -1.08
N ARG A 61 -1.30 -9.81 -0.28
CA ARG A 61 -1.79 -10.14 1.06
C ARG A 61 -1.70 -8.97 2.05
N ALA A 62 -0.72 -8.10 1.90
CA ALA A 62 -0.59 -6.89 2.70
C ALA A 62 -1.70 -5.89 2.36
N CYS A 63 -1.96 -5.66 1.06
CA CYS A 63 -3.09 -4.85 0.57
C CYS A 63 -4.44 -5.33 1.12
N LEU A 64 -4.67 -6.64 1.20
CA LEU A 64 -5.90 -7.21 1.78
C LEU A 64 -6.05 -7.00 3.30
N GLN A 65 -4.94 -6.76 4.00
CA GLN A 65 -4.95 -6.48 5.45
C GLN A 65 -5.10 -4.99 5.74
N VAL A 66 -5.03 -4.13 4.73
CA VAL A 66 -5.30 -2.71 4.90
C VAL A 66 -6.79 -2.54 5.17
N PRO A 67 -7.19 -2.03 6.35
CA PRO A 67 -8.57 -1.67 6.58
C PRO A 67 -8.89 -0.53 5.60
N SER A 68 -9.59 -0.85 4.52
CA SER A 68 -10.08 0.15 3.59
C SER A 68 -10.99 1.07 4.39
N ARG A 69 -10.54 2.30 4.65
CA ARG A 69 -11.39 3.35 5.29
C ARG A 69 -12.62 3.68 4.40
N ASP A 70 -12.65 3.18 3.17
CA ASP A 70 -13.78 3.16 2.23
C ASP A 70 -14.92 2.15 2.59
N CYS A 71 -14.93 1.56 3.79
CA CYS A 71 -16.19 1.05 4.36
C CYS A 71 -16.92 2.14 5.15
N GLN A 72 -17.07 3.34 4.58
CA GLN A 72 -18.23 4.16 4.90
C GLN A 72 -19.45 3.50 4.24
N ILE A 73 -20.08 2.62 5.00
CA ILE A 73 -21.51 2.36 4.86
C ILE A 73 -22.18 3.74 4.86
N TYR A 74 -22.64 4.21 3.70
CA TYR A 74 -23.72 5.19 3.66
C TYR A 74 -25.01 4.39 3.89
N PRO A 75 -25.67 4.52 5.05
CA PRO A 75 -27.03 4.03 5.17
C PRO A 75 -27.90 4.87 4.23
N GLY A 76 -28.40 4.24 3.17
CA GLY A 76 -29.56 4.75 2.44
C GLY A 76 -30.84 4.48 3.22
#